data_AF-A0A540WR67-F1
#
_entry.id   AF-A0A540WR67-F1
#
_cell.length_a   1.000
_cell.length_b   1.000
_cell.length_c   1.000
_cell.angle_alpha   90.00
_cell.angle_beta   90.00
_cell.angle_gamma   90.00
#
_symmetry.space_group_name_H-M   'P 1'
#
loop_
_entity.id
_entity.type
_entity.pdbx_description
1 polymer ?
#
loop_
_entity_poly.entity_id
_entity_poly.type
_entity_poly.pdbx_seq_one_letter_code
_entity_poly.pdbx_strand_id
1 'polypeptide(L)'
;MRSGSSALSQQGLPLEGPARVSNFQPGTPARFRSPLSVGLGGSRVLGGTTLHAAVEVFARVPVFRILDSDPIPVEGPERVLSSDVFYGLEPVVNAALGAEHRVGDKLRVYLSVHTDFSAAINLPNTSTLLGTSDLYHVATGVYFPVRHSRVTVGTDLAWGRQTTRRFSDLLALTGLPPPSESQAIHVFHATLVVGLTLGLGGGEREEDEARPRSDLEVPIADEGGAR
;
A
#
# COMPACT_ATOMS: atom_id res chain seq x y z
N MET A 1 15.41 -36.30 -22.53
CA MET A 1 13.99 -36.24 -22.98
C MET A 1 13.79 -35.01 -23.84
N ARG A 2 13.87 -35.18 -25.17
CA ARG A 2 13.52 -34.19 -26.20
C ARG A 2 12.34 -34.79 -26.96
N SER A 3 11.11 -34.36 -26.70
CA SER A 3 9.97 -34.69 -27.56
C SER A 3 8.82 -33.75 -27.22
N GLY A 4 8.59 -32.76 -28.07
CA GLY A 4 7.52 -31.77 -27.91
C GLY A 4 7.57 -30.65 -28.96
N SER A 5 8.75 -30.33 -29.49
CA SER A 5 8.91 -29.26 -30.50
C SER A 5 8.61 -29.69 -31.94
N SER A 6 8.55 -31.00 -32.23
CA SER A 6 8.46 -31.53 -33.60
C SER A 6 7.04 -31.51 -34.19
N ALA A 7 6.00 -31.45 -33.35
CA ALA A 7 4.60 -31.50 -33.82
C ALA A 7 4.09 -30.15 -34.34
N LEU A 8 4.62 -29.04 -33.82
CA LEU A 8 4.15 -27.68 -34.13
C LEU A 8 4.84 -27.07 -35.37
N SER A 9 6.05 -27.53 -35.71
CA SER A 9 6.76 -27.08 -36.91
C SER A 9 6.10 -27.56 -38.22
N GLN A 10 5.26 -28.60 -38.18
CA GLN A 10 4.56 -29.11 -39.38
C GLN A 10 3.35 -28.26 -39.77
N GLN A 11 2.93 -27.30 -38.94
CA GLN A 11 1.81 -26.39 -39.23
C GLN A 11 2.25 -25.06 -39.87
N GLY A 12 3.52 -24.92 -40.28
CA GLY A 12 4.01 -23.72 -40.98
C GLY A 12 4.09 -22.45 -40.12
N LEU A 13 3.97 -22.58 -38.80
CA LEU A 13 4.24 -21.50 -37.86
C LEU A 13 5.77 -21.40 -37.67
N PRO A 14 6.41 -20.28 -38.03
CA PRO A 14 7.83 -20.08 -37.74
C PRO A 14 8.03 -20.07 -36.23
N LEU A 15 8.64 -21.13 -35.70
CA LEU A 15 9.04 -21.25 -34.29
C LEU A 15 10.46 -20.75 -34.04
N GLU A 16 11.01 -19.90 -34.91
CA GLU A 16 12.13 -19.03 -34.52
C GLU A 16 11.58 -17.94 -33.60
N GLY A 17 11.11 -18.37 -32.42
CA GLY A 17 10.84 -17.46 -31.33
C GLY A 17 12.15 -16.75 -30.94
N PRO A 18 12.09 -15.53 -30.39
CA PRO A 18 13.28 -14.81 -29.99
C PRO A 18 14.16 -15.70 -29.10
N ALA A 19 15.44 -15.80 -29.43
CA ALA A 19 16.41 -16.55 -28.65
C ALA A 19 16.31 -16.09 -27.18
N ARG A 20 15.97 -17.01 -26.28
CA ARG A 20 15.90 -16.71 -24.85
C ARG A 20 17.31 -16.60 -24.32
N VAL A 21 17.81 -15.37 -24.25
CA VAL A 21 19.09 -15.07 -23.60
C VAL A 21 18.82 -14.87 -22.11
N SER A 22 19.44 -15.70 -21.28
CA SER A 22 19.45 -15.53 -19.82
C SER A 22 20.90 -15.39 -19.38
N ASN A 23 21.21 -14.31 -18.67
CA ASN A 23 22.52 -14.06 -18.09
C ASN A 23 22.34 -13.77 -16.60
N PHE A 24 22.98 -14.57 -15.75
CA PHE A 24 22.94 -14.39 -14.30
C PHE A 24 24.19 -13.63 -13.85
N GLN A 25 24.01 -12.46 -13.26
CA GLN A 25 25.09 -11.60 -12.79
C GLN A 25 25.06 -11.54 -11.25
N PRO A 26 25.87 -12.33 -10.55
CA PRO A 26 25.93 -12.28 -9.10
C PRO A 26 26.63 -11.00 -8.63
N GLY A 27 26.18 -10.45 -7.50
CA GLY A 27 26.83 -9.31 -6.85
C GLY A 27 26.58 -7.95 -7.52
N THR A 28 25.66 -7.88 -8.49
CA THR A 28 25.26 -6.61 -9.10
C THR A 28 24.67 -5.67 -8.04
N PRO A 29 25.23 -4.46 -7.85
CA PRO A 29 24.78 -3.55 -6.80
C PRO A 29 23.39 -3.01 -7.11
N ALA A 30 22.47 -3.13 -6.14
CA ALA A 30 21.15 -2.52 -6.20
C ALA A 30 21.10 -1.26 -5.33
N ARG A 31 20.60 -0.16 -5.89
CA ARG A 31 20.39 1.10 -5.16
C ARG A 31 18.89 1.36 -5.03
N PHE A 32 18.45 1.79 -3.86
CA PHE A 32 17.05 2.13 -3.59
C PHE A 32 16.94 3.54 -3.02
N ARG A 33 15.85 4.22 -3.35
CA ARG A 33 15.51 5.54 -2.82
C ARG A 33 14.04 5.54 -2.42
N SER A 34 13.78 6.03 -1.21
CA SER A 34 12.41 6.20 -0.71
C SER A 34 11.93 7.63 -0.95
N PRO A 35 10.63 7.82 -1.23
CA PRO A 35 10.05 9.17 -1.27
C PRO A 35 10.09 9.78 0.12
N LEU A 36 10.25 11.11 0.18
CA LEU A 36 9.91 11.87 1.37
C LEU A 36 8.38 11.89 1.50
N SER A 37 7.83 11.66 2.70
CA SER A 37 6.39 11.84 2.96
C SER A 37 6.12 12.81 4.11
N VAL A 38 4.98 13.48 4.05
CA VAL A 38 4.45 14.36 5.10
C VAL A 38 2.98 14.03 5.31
N GLY A 39 2.60 13.77 6.56
CA GLY A 39 1.22 13.47 6.96
C GLY A 39 0.66 14.51 7.92
N LEU A 40 -0.63 14.80 7.80
CA LEU A 40 -1.40 15.61 8.74
C LEU A 40 -2.70 14.91 9.07
N GLY A 41 -3.07 14.89 10.34
CA GLY A 41 -4.33 14.30 10.80
C GLY A 41 -4.91 15.02 12.00
N GLY A 42 -6.21 14.83 12.20
CA GLY A 42 -6.95 15.40 13.29
C GLY A 42 -8.17 14.57 13.67
N SER A 43 -8.69 14.82 14.86
CA SER A 43 -9.89 14.14 15.36
C SER A 43 -10.82 15.08 16.10
N ARG A 44 -12.12 14.81 16.04
CA ARG A 44 -13.15 15.54 16.77
C ARG A 44 -14.11 14.58 17.46
N VAL A 45 -14.29 14.78 18.76
CA VAL A 45 -15.28 14.03 19.56
C VAL A 45 -16.64 14.72 19.46
N LEU A 46 -17.68 13.93 19.17
CA LEU A 46 -19.08 14.29 19.02
C LEU A 46 -19.94 13.30 19.83
N GLY A 47 -20.04 13.55 21.14
CA GLY A 47 -20.75 12.64 22.05
C GLY A 47 -20.07 11.27 22.12
N GLY A 48 -20.79 10.21 21.75
CA GLY A 48 -20.28 8.84 21.70
C GLY A 48 -19.41 8.52 20.48
N THR A 49 -19.27 9.45 19.53
CA THR A 49 -18.55 9.24 18.27
C THR A 49 -17.29 10.12 18.22
N THR A 50 -16.18 9.57 17.76
CA THR A 50 -14.99 10.34 17.37
C THR A 50 -14.80 10.24 15.88
N LEU A 51 -14.73 11.38 15.20
CA LEU A 51 -14.39 11.46 13.78
C LEU A 51 -12.89 11.70 13.63
N HIS A 52 -12.29 11.06 12.65
CA HIS A 52 -10.88 11.13 12.31
C HIS A 52 -10.72 11.50 10.84
N ALA A 53 -9.76 12.36 10.53
CA ALA A 53 -9.38 12.67 9.17
C ALA A 53 -7.85 12.73 9.09
N ALA A 54 -7.29 12.24 7.98
CA ALA A 54 -5.87 12.32 7.71
C ALA A 54 -5.61 12.49 6.20
N VAL A 55 -4.49 13.13 5.89
CA VAL A 55 -3.94 13.25 4.54
C VAL A 55 -2.43 12.99 4.61
N GLU A 56 -1.91 12.29 3.63
CA GLU A 56 -0.48 12.06 3.46
C GLU A 56 -0.05 12.40 2.03
N VAL A 57 1.07 13.10 1.91
CA VAL A 57 1.65 13.52 0.64
C VAL A 57 3.02 12.87 0.50
N PHE A 58 3.24 12.19 -0.62
CA PHE A 58 4.53 11.59 -0.99
C PHE A 58 5.17 12.40 -2.11
N ALA A 59 6.43 12.77 -1.91
CA ALA A 59 7.21 13.50 -2.90
C ALA A 59 7.65 12.59 -4.06
N ARG A 60 7.86 13.22 -5.23
CA ARG A 60 8.43 12.56 -6.41
C ARG A 60 9.79 11.93 -6.09
N VAL A 61 10.01 10.72 -6.61
CA VAL A 61 11.35 10.13 -6.72
C VAL A 61 11.78 10.23 -8.19
N PRO A 62 12.77 11.08 -8.55
CA PRO A 62 13.27 11.18 -9.91
C PRO A 62 13.75 9.84 -10.43
N VAL A 63 13.59 9.59 -11.73
CA VAL A 63 14.02 8.33 -12.35
C VAL A 63 15.50 8.08 -12.09
N PHE A 64 15.83 6.89 -11.63
CA PHE A 64 17.21 6.45 -11.43
C PHE A 64 17.35 4.96 -11.77
N ARG A 65 18.59 4.53 -12.00
CA ARG A 65 18.94 3.13 -12.24
C ARG A 65 19.00 2.38 -10.89
N ILE A 66 18.13 1.39 -10.71
CA ILE A 66 18.17 0.49 -9.53
C ILE A 66 19.33 -0.48 -9.69
N LEU A 67 19.39 -1.13 -10.85
CA LEU A 67 20.33 -2.19 -11.15
C LEU A 67 21.24 -1.76 -12.30
N ASP A 68 22.54 -1.75 -12.03
CA ASP A 68 23.60 -1.43 -12.98
C ASP A 68 24.21 -2.73 -13.50
N SER A 69 23.60 -3.29 -14.54
CA SER A 69 23.92 -4.62 -15.04
C SER A 69 24.91 -4.52 -16.20
N ASP A 70 25.84 -5.48 -16.28
CA ASP A 70 26.71 -5.59 -17.44
C ASP A 70 25.88 -5.90 -18.70
N PRO A 71 26.24 -5.35 -19.87
CA PRO A 71 25.56 -5.65 -21.12
C PRO A 71 25.56 -7.15 -21.43
N ILE A 72 24.41 -7.66 -21.89
CA ILE A 72 24.29 -9.07 -22.27
C ILE A 72 24.68 -9.22 -23.74
N PRO A 73 25.72 -10.01 -24.08
CA PRO A 73 26.07 -10.27 -25.47
C PRO A 73 25.00 -11.14 -26.13
N VAL A 74 24.57 -10.77 -27.34
CA VAL A 74 23.65 -11.55 -28.18
C VAL A 74 24.40 -12.02 -29.43
N GLU A 75 24.01 -13.16 -30.02
CA GLU A 75 24.62 -13.64 -31.26
C GLU A 75 24.53 -12.58 -32.38
N GLY A 76 25.68 -12.21 -32.94
CA GLY A 76 25.85 -11.17 -33.96
C GLY A 76 26.91 -10.14 -33.53
N PRO A 77 27.72 -9.61 -34.46
CA PRO A 77 28.98 -8.94 -34.12
C PRO A 77 28.87 -7.63 -33.31
N GLU A 78 27.68 -7.05 -33.14
CA GLU A 78 27.52 -5.74 -32.45
C GLU A 78 26.22 -5.60 -31.62
N ARG A 79 25.51 -6.70 -31.31
CA ARG A 79 24.25 -6.60 -30.54
C ARG A 79 24.49 -6.85 -29.06
N VAL A 80 24.45 -5.77 -28.27
CA VAL A 80 24.40 -5.83 -26.81
C VAL A 80 23.02 -5.42 -26.31
N LEU A 81 22.46 -6.19 -25.38
CA LEU A 81 21.23 -5.82 -24.68
C LEU A 81 21.59 -5.18 -23.34
N SER A 82 21.13 -3.94 -23.12
CA SER A 82 21.14 -3.37 -21.77
C SER A 82 20.11 -4.10 -20.92
N SER A 83 20.54 -4.53 -19.74
CA SER A 83 19.68 -5.13 -18.72
C SER A 83 19.54 -4.22 -17.51
N ASP A 84 19.71 -2.91 -17.73
CA ASP A 84 19.48 -1.88 -16.72
C ASP A 84 18.00 -1.86 -16.33
N VAL A 85 17.77 -1.72 -15.02
CA VAL A 85 16.42 -1.57 -14.46
C VAL A 85 16.27 -0.17 -13.90
N PHE A 86 15.26 0.55 -14.37
CA PHE A 86 14.95 1.91 -13.94
C PHE A 86 13.77 1.94 -12.97
N TYR A 87 13.76 2.95 -12.11
CA TYR A 87 12.68 3.21 -11.17
C TYR A 87 12.54 4.69 -10.90
N GLY A 88 11.32 5.09 -10.63
CA GLY A 88 10.96 6.41 -10.15
C GLY A 88 9.52 6.36 -9.65
N LEU A 89 9.10 7.45 -9.03
CA LEU A 89 7.76 7.57 -8.47
C LEU A 89 7.21 8.96 -8.76
N GLU A 90 5.96 9.03 -9.18
CA GLU A 90 5.19 10.28 -9.22
C GLU A 90 4.83 10.74 -7.80
N PRO A 91 4.62 12.06 -7.60
CA PRO A 91 4.07 12.52 -6.33
C PRO A 91 2.63 12.02 -6.18
N VAL A 92 2.25 11.58 -4.99
CA VAL A 92 0.90 11.06 -4.73
C VAL A 92 0.36 11.58 -3.41
N VAL A 93 -0.95 11.72 -3.33
CA VAL A 93 -1.66 12.16 -2.11
C VAL A 93 -2.68 11.10 -1.76
N ASN A 94 -2.63 10.63 -0.52
CA ASN A 94 -3.60 9.72 0.06
C ASN A 94 -4.38 10.41 1.16
N ALA A 95 -5.64 10.02 1.34
CA ALA A 95 -6.50 10.56 2.38
C ALA A 95 -7.29 9.46 3.08
N ALA A 96 -7.65 9.72 4.32
CA ALA A 96 -8.44 8.80 5.14
C ALA A 96 -9.48 9.57 5.95
N LEU A 97 -10.67 8.98 6.07
CA LEU A 97 -11.72 9.39 6.99
C LEU A 97 -12.13 8.19 7.84
N GLY A 98 -12.26 8.38 9.13
CA GLY A 98 -12.63 7.34 10.08
C GLY A 98 -13.67 7.83 11.09
N ALA A 99 -14.47 6.90 11.57
CA ALA A 99 -15.37 7.11 12.69
C ALA A 99 -15.17 5.97 13.70
N GLU A 100 -15.00 6.35 14.95
CA GLU A 100 -15.07 5.47 16.10
C GLU A 100 -16.37 5.76 16.84
N HIS A 101 -17.17 4.75 17.15
CA HIS A 101 -18.38 4.88 17.95
C HIS A 101 -18.35 3.98 19.18
N ARG A 102 -18.63 4.56 20.35
CA ARG A 102 -18.78 3.82 21.60
C ARG A 102 -20.19 3.24 21.71
N VAL A 103 -20.28 1.93 21.88
CA VAL A 103 -21.53 1.22 22.14
C VAL A 103 -21.51 0.75 23.61
N GLY A 104 -22.12 1.56 24.48
CA GLY A 104 -21.99 1.41 25.93
C GLY A 104 -20.55 1.64 26.41
N ASP A 105 -20.20 1.03 27.55
CA ASP A 105 -18.90 1.29 28.19
C ASP A 105 -17.75 0.42 27.68
N LYS A 106 -18.08 -0.69 26.99
CA LYS A 106 -17.12 -1.75 26.68
C LYS A 106 -16.84 -1.91 25.20
N LEU A 107 -17.81 -1.68 24.32
CA LEU A 107 -17.65 -1.93 22.89
C LEU A 107 -17.29 -0.63 22.16
N ARG A 108 -16.31 -0.70 21.27
CA ARG A 108 -16.05 0.35 20.26
C ARG A 108 -16.11 -0.25 18.88
N VAL A 109 -16.77 0.46 17.97
CA VAL A 109 -16.91 0.09 16.56
C VAL A 109 -16.18 1.14 15.73
N TYR A 110 -15.45 0.70 14.73
CA TYR A 110 -14.71 1.53 13.80
C TYR A 110 -15.25 1.34 12.39
N LEU A 111 -15.33 2.42 11.63
CA LEU A 111 -15.56 2.43 10.19
C LEU A 111 -14.64 3.46 9.57
N SER A 112 -13.95 3.12 8.50
CA SER A 112 -13.09 4.06 7.79
C SER A 112 -13.07 3.82 6.30
N VAL A 113 -12.83 4.90 5.56
CA VAL A 113 -12.54 4.87 4.14
C VAL A 113 -11.19 5.55 3.90
N HIS A 114 -10.36 5.00 3.04
CA HIS A 114 -9.07 5.61 2.69
C HIS A 114 -8.64 5.26 1.26
N THR A 115 -7.70 6.04 0.74
CA THR A 115 -7.09 5.80 -0.58
C THR A 115 -5.66 5.30 -0.42
N ASP A 116 -5.26 4.40 -1.31
CA ASP A 116 -3.87 3.98 -1.51
C ASP A 116 -3.56 4.06 -3.01
N PHE A 117 -3.19 5.26 -3.45
CA PHE A 117 -2.87 5.54 -4.83
C PHE A 117 -1.42 5.21 -5.15
N SER A 118 -1.23 4.57 -6.29
CA SER A 118 0.07 4.13 -6.75
C SER A 118 0.84 5.31 -7.34
N ALA A 119 2.04 5.54 -6.82
CA ALA A 119 3.00 6.47 -7.41
C ALA A 119 3.80 5.87 -8.60
N ALA A 120 3.48 4.65 -9.04
CA ALA A 120 4.26 3.96 -10.07
C ALA A 120 4.18 4.67 -11.43
N ILE A 121 5.35 4.92 -12.03
CA ILE A 121 5.47 5.43 -13.40
C ILE A 121 5.74 4.31 -14.39
N ASN A 122 5.24 4.48 -15.61
CA ASN A 122 5.50 3.55 -16.69
C ASN A 122 6.90 3.81 -17.28
N LEU A 123 7.86 2.94 -16.95
CA LEU A 123 9.22 2.97 -17.49
C LEU A 123 9.52 1.66 -18.24
N PRO A 124 10.41 1.70 -19.27
CA PRO A 124 10.92 0.49 -19.89
C PRO A 124 11.63 -0.38 -18.85
N ASN A 125 11.41 -1.70 -18.91
CA ASN A 125 12.04 -2.70 -18.03
C ASN A 125 11.73 -2.57 -16.52
N THR A 126 10.63 -1.93 -16.13
CA THR A 126 10.19 -1.89 -14.71
C THR A 126 9.71 -3.24 -14.20
N SER A 127 10.17 -3.60 -13.00
CA SER A 127 9.76 -4.82 -12.28
C SER A 127 8.24 -4.92 -12.13
N THR A 128 7.70 -6.11 -12.42
CA THR A 128 6.28 -6.48 -12.28
C THR A 128 5.80 -6.55 -10.83
N LEU A 129 6.72 -6.51 -9.87
CA LEU A 129 6.44 -6.72 -8.44
C LEU A 129 5.94 -5.45 -7.73
N LEU A 130 5.97 -4.30 -8.41
CA LEU A 130 5.43 -3.06 -7.88
C LEU A 130 3.92 -3.05 -8.19
N GLY A 131 3.09 -3.07 -7.14
CA GLY A 131 1.66 -2.84 -7.29
C GLY A 131 1.43 -1.46 -7.89
N THR A 132 0.81 -1.40 -9.08
CA THR A 132 0.59 -0.14 -9.80
C THR A 132 -0.89 0.26 -9.82
N SER A 133 -1.66 -0.23 -8.86
CA SER A 133 -3.10 -0.04 -8.80
C SER A 133 -3.43 1.10 -7.85
N ASP A 134 -4.35 1.95 -8.26
CA ASP A 134 -4.98 2.91 -7.35
C ASP A 134 -6.10 2.20 -6.60
N LEU A 135 -6.00 2.14 -5.28
CA LEU A 135 -6.90 1.41 -4.42
C LEU A 135 -7.77 2.35 -3.58
N TYR A 136 -9.03 1.97 -3.43
CA TYR A 136 -9.97 2.53 -2.47
C TYR A 136 -10.26 1.47 -1.43
N HIS A 137 -10.20 1.87 -0.17
CA HIS A 137 -10.35 0.97 0.96
C HIS A 137 -11.59 1.33 1.78
N VAL A 138 -12.27 0.30 2.26
CA VAL A 138 -13.25 0.40 3.35
C VAL A 138 -12.88 -0.61 4.41
N ALA A 139 -12.60 -0.09 5.61
CA ALA A 139 -12.27 -0.91 6.76
C ALA A 139 -13.32 -0.74 7.87
N THR A 140 -13.58 -1.82 8.58
CA THR A 140 -14.43 -1.84 9.77
C THR A 140 -13.80 -2.71 10.83
N GLY A 141 -14.11 -2.45 12.10
CA GLY A 141 -13.61 -3.27 13.17
C GLY A 141 -14.33 -3.04 14.48
N VAL A 142 -14.10 -3.96 15.40
CA VAL A 142 -14.60 -3.88 16.77
C VAL A 142 -13.45 -4.06 17.73
N TYR A 143 -13.58 -3.36 18.84
CA TYR A 143 -12.70 -3.41 19.99
C TYR A 143 -13.56 -3.70 21.20
N PHE A 144 -13.15 -4.65 22.03
CA PHE A 144 -13.81 -4.91 23.30
C PHE A 144 -12.81 -5.44 24.35
N PRO A 145 -12.91 -4.99 25.61
CA PRO A 145 -12.12 -5.51 26.71
C PRO A 145 -12.65 -6.87 27.16
N VAL A 146 -11.75 -7.76 27.55
CA VAL A 146 -12.02 -9.06 28.15
C VAL A 146 -11.15 -9.20 29.41
N ARG A 147 -11.72 -8.92 30.59
CA ARG A 147 -10.97 -8.80 31.86
C ARG A 147 -9.83 -7.78 31.75
N HIS A 148 -8.60 -8.19 32.03
CA HIS A 148 -7.38 -7.38 31.89
C HIS A 148 -6.84 -7.36 30.45
N SER A 149 -7.51 -8.04 29.52
CA SER A 149 -7.11 -8.13 28.12
C SER A 149 -8.01 -7.30 27.23
N ARG A 150 -7.59 -7.13 25.99
CA ARG A 150 -8.29 -6.39 24.94
C ARG A 150 -8.19 -7.18 23.65
N VAL A 151 -9.34 -7.33 23.00
CA VAL A 151 -9.45 -8.00 21.70
C VAL A 151 -9.88 -6.98 20.65
N THR A 152 -9.23 -7.06 19.49
CA THR A 152 -9.57 -6.30 18.29
C THR A 152 -9.82 -7.27 17.15
N VAL A 153 -10.93 -7.10 16.43
CA VAL A 153 -11.21 -7.82 15.19
C VAL A 153 -11.61 -6.81 14.14
N GLY A 154 -11.00 -6.85 12.97
CA GLY A 154 -11.32 -5.92 11.89
C GLY A 154 -11.11 -6.52 10.52
N THR A 155 -11.73 -5.90 9.53
CA THR A 155 -11.61 -6.26 8.13
C THR A 155 -11.33 -5.02 7.31
N ASP A 156 -10.48 -5.13 6.29
CA ASP A 156 -10.25 -4.09 5.30
C ASP A 156 -10.46 -4.66 3.90
N LEU A 157 -11.31 -4.02 3.11
CA LEU A 157 -11.62 -4.39 1.74
C LEU A 157 -11.12 -3.29 0.82
N ALA A 158 -10.27 -3.64 -0.14
CA ALA A 158 -9.73 -2.71 -1.11
C ALA A 158 -10.13 -3.11 -2.53
N TRP A 159 -10.40 -2.13 -3.38
CA TRP A 159 -10.65 -2.34 -4.80
C TRP A 159 -10.04 -1.23 -5.64
N GLY A 160 -9.62 -1.60 -6.85
CA GLY A 160 -8.97 -0.68 -7.76
C GLY A 160 -8.88 -1.17 -9.17
N ARG A 161 -8.19 -0.38 -9.99
CA ARG A 161 -7.92 -0.71 -11.38
C ARG A 161 -6.44 -0.52 -11.69
N GLN A 162 -5.94 -1.38 -12.56
CA GLN A 162 -4.60 -1.30 -13.12
C GLN A 162 -4.70 -1.34 -14.64
N THR A 163 -4.04 -0.42 -15.32
CA THR A 163 -3.89 -0.48 -16.77
C THR A 163 -2.53 -1.07 -17.11
N THR A 164 -2.52 -2.12 -17.93
CA THR A 164 -1.27 -2.74 -18.40
C THR A 164 -1.23 -2.82 -19.92
N ARG A 165 -0.06 -2.52 -20.50
CA ARG A 165 0.27 -2.75 -21.91
C ARG A 165 1.01 -4.07 -22.14
N ARG A 166 1.26 -4.83 -21.08
CA ARG A 166 2.10 -6.03 -21.17
C ARG A 166 1.47 -7.14 -22.01
N PHE A 167 0.15 -7.29 -21.98
CA PHE A 167 -0.51 -8.28 -22.83
C PHE A 167 -0.35 -7.91 -24.32
N SER A 168 -0.45 -6.64 -24.66
CA SER A 168 -0.17 -6.17 -26.03
C SER A 168 1.30 -6.32 -26.41
N ASP A 169 2.23 -6.05 -25.50
CA ASP A 169 3.68 -6.22 -25.75
C ASP A 169 4.03 -7.70 -25.97
N LEU A 170 3.47 -8.60 -25.16
CA LEU A 170 3.67 -10.05 -25.31
C LEU A 170 3.07 -10.58 -26.62
N LEU A 171 1.89 -10.10 -27.00
CA LEU A 171 1.28 -10.47 -28.29
C LEU A 171 2.11 -9.94 -29.46
N ALA A 172 2.60 -8.71 -29.38
CA ALA A 172 3.50 -8.14 -30.38
C ALA A 172 4.77 -8.98 -30.56
N LEU A 173 5.34 -9.52 -29.47
CA LEU A 173 6.49 -10.43 -29.52
C LEU A 173 6.17 -11.78 -30.19
N THR A 174 4.89 -12.19 -30.26
CA THR A 174 4.44 -13.39 -30.98
C THR A 174 4.04 -13.11 -32.44
N GLY A 175 4.15 -11.86 -32.90
CA GLY A 175 3.73 -11.44 -34.23
C GLY A 175 2.20 -11.36 -34.40
N LEU A 176 1.44 -11.50 -33.32
CA LEU A 176 -0.01 -11.34 -33.33
C LEU A 176 -0.38 -9.87 -33.07
N PRO A 177 -1.32 -9.29 -33.83
CA PRO A 177 -1.80 -7.95 -33.55
C PRO A 177 -2.49 -7.93 -32.18
N PRO A 178 -2.16 -6.97 -31.29
CA PRO A 178 -2.79 -6.90 -30.00
C PRO A 178 -4.28 -6.54 -30.16
N PRO A 179 -5.20 -7.19 -29.42
CA PRO A 179 -6.63 -6.88 -29.50
C PRO A 179 -6.95 -5.48 -28.95
N SER A 180 -6.09 -4.93 -28.09
CA SER A 180 -6.12 -3.55 -27.60
C SER A 180 -4.73 -3.08 -27.17
N GLU A 181 -4.46 -1.78 -27.24
CA GLU A 181 -3.19 -1.17 -26.82
C GLU A 181 -2.99 -1.19 -25.28
N SER A 182 -4.08 -1.40 -24.53
CA SER A 182 -4.04 -1.54 -23.08
C SER A 182 -5.18 -2.42 -22.57
N GLN A 183 -4.96 -3.09 -21.45
CA GLN A 183 -5.96 -3.89 -20.74
C GLN A 183 -6.15 -3.35 -19.32
N ALA A 184 -7.42 -3.17 -18.92
CA ALA A 184 -7.78 -2.82 -17.55
C ALA A 184 -7.98 -4.10 -16.72
N ILE A 185 -7.21 -4.25 -15.64
CA ILE A 185 -7.32 -5.31 -14.66
C ILE A 185 -8.00 -4.74 -13.42
N HIS A 186 -9.01 -5.44 -12.90
CA HIS A 186 -9.62 -5.11 -11.63
C HIS A 186 -8.85 -5.81 -10.51
N VAL A 187 -8.54 -5.08 -9.44
CA VAL A 187 -7.85 -5.60 -8.27
C VAL A 187 -8.80 -5.55 -7.08
N PHE A 188 -8.79 -6.61 -6.27
CA PHE A 188 -9.55 -6.72 -5.04
C PHE A 188 -8.69 -7.34 -3.95
N HIS A 189 -8.58 -6.69 -2.80
CA HIS A 189 -7.89 -7.21 -1.61
C HIS A 189 -8.89 -7.31 -0.45
N ALA A 190 -8.75 -8.36 0.36
CA ALA A 190 -9.50 -8.54 1.58
C ALA A 190 -8.53 -8.94 2.70
N THR A 191 -8.48 -8.13 3.75
CA THR A 191 -7.60 -8.32 4.90
C THR A 191 -8.45 -8.57 6.15
N LEU A 192 -8.06 -9.56 6.95
CA LEU A 192 -8.61 -9.82 8.28
C LEU A 192 -7.54 -9.52 9.33
N VAL A 193 -7.86 -8.68 10.30
CA VAL A 193 -7.00 -8.32 11.42
C VAL A 193 -7.59 -8.88 12.70
N VAL A 194 -6.80 -9.65 13.43
CA VAL A 194 -7.13 -10.11 14.78
C VAL A 194 -5.99 -9.71 15.70
N GLY A 195 -6.30 -8.91 16.72
CA GLY A 195 -5.35 -8.39 17.70
C GLY A 195 -5.74 -8.77 19.12
N LEU A 196 -4.74 -9.10 19.93
CA LEU A 196 -4.89 -9.36 21.36
C LEU A 196 -3.82 -8.56 22.11
N THR A 197 -4.25 -7.73 23.06
CA THR A 197 -3.36 -7.08 24.01
C THR A 197 -3.67 -7.62 25.40
N LEU A 198 -2.67 -8.21 26.05
CA LEU A 198 -2.78 -8.77 27.40
C LEU A 198 -2.30 -7.75 28.42
N GLY A 199 -3.15 -7.39 29.37
CA GLY A 199 -2.73 -6.71 30.59
C GLY A 199 -2.29 -7.75 31.61
N LEU A 200 -1.05 -7.69 32.06
CA LEU A 200 -0.60 -8.44 33.23
C LEU A 200 -1.04 -7.67 34.48
N GLY A 201 -2.10 -8.14 35.12
CA GLY A 201 -2.55 -7.58 36.39
C GLY A 201 -1.62 -7.98 37.54
N GLY A 202 -0.98 -6.98 38.15
CA GLY A 202 -0.67 -7.03 39.59
C GLY A 202 -1.97 -6.85 40.37
N GLY A 203 -2.04 -7.50 41.54
CA GLY A 203 -3.25 -7.79 42.30
C GLY A 203 -4.19 -6.62 42.56
N GLU A 204 -5.45 -7.01 42.79
CA GLU A 204 -6.55 -6.19 43.27
C GLU A 204 -6.12 -5.29 44.44
N ARG A 205 -6.30 -3.97 44.28
CA ARG A 205 -6.63 -3.08 45.40
C ARG A 205 -7.96 -2.43 45.08
N GLU A 206 -8.97 -3.07 45.63
CA GLU A 206 -10.23 -2.45 46.03
C GLU A 206 -9.88 -1.36 47.07
N GLU A 207 -9.70 -0.12 46.61
CA GLU A 207 -9.83 1.06 47.47
C GLU A 207 -11.21 1.66 47.18
N ASP A 208 -12.19 1.09 47.87
CA ASP A 208 -13.38 1.82 48.25
C ASP A 208 -12.96 2.93 49.25
N GLU A 209 -13.70 4.03 49.22
CA GLU A 209 -13.69 5.09 50.25
C GLU A 209 -12.50 6.07 50.30
N ALA A 210 -12.62 7.18 49.55
CA ALA A 210 -12.65 8.54 50.12
C ALA A 210 -12.69 9.60 49.01
N ARG A 211 -13.86 10.21 48.80
CA ARG A 211 -13.94 11.55 48.21
C ARG A 211 -13.37 12.56 49.20
N PRO A 212 -12.44 13.44 48.81
CA PRO A 212 -12.43 14.80 49.31
C PRO A 212 -13.26 15.66 48.34
N ARG A 213 -14.39 16.18 48.84
CA ARG A 213 -14.90 17.46 48.35
C ARG A 213 -13.84 18.51 48.66
N SER A 214 -13.38 19.25 47.67
CA SER A 214 -12.80 20.58 47.87
C SER A 214 -12.96 21.38 46.58
N ASP A 215 -14.11 22.03 46.46
CA ASP A 215 -14.20 23.48 46.37
C ASP A 215 -12.90 24.16 45.91
N LEU A 216 -12.81 24.42 44.61
CA LEU A 216 -12.03 25.54 44.10
C LEU A 216 -13.00 26.41 43.31
N GLU A 217 -13.64 27.32 44.05
CA GLU A 217 -14.11 28.58 43.49
C GLU A 217 -12.93 29.26 42.80
N VAL A 218 -13.05 29.50 41.49
CA VAL A 218 -12.15 30.38 40.76
C VAL A 218 -12.68 31.79 40.99
N PRO A 219 -11.96 32.68 41.70
CA PRO A 219 -12.36 34.08 41.78
C PRO A 219 -12.19 34.70 40.39
N ILE A 220 -13.30 35.22 39.86
CA ILE A 220 -13.31 36.11 38.70
C ILE A 220 -12.63 37.40 39.14
N ALA A 221 -11.43 37.66 38.64
CA ALA A 221 -10.81 38.97 38.75
C ALA A 221 -11.54 39.92 37.80
N ASP A 222 -12.42 40.72 38.39
CA ASP A 222 -12.89 41.99 37.87
C ASP A 222 -11.75 43.01 38.03
N GLU A 223 -11.19 43.48 36.92
CA GLU A 223 -10.49 44.76 36.88
C GLU A 223 -11.09 45.61 35.77
N GLY A 224 -12.09 46.39 36.17
CA GLY A 224 -12.47 47.59 35.45
C GLY A 224 -11.42 48.68 35.58
N GLY A 225 -11.15 49.35 34.45
CA GLY A 225 -11.30 50.80 34.38
C GLY A 225 -10.10 51.71 34.71
N ALA A 226 -9.94 52.69 33.82
CA ALA A 226 -9.27 53.99 33.96
C ALA A 226 -7.74 54.03 33.76
N ARG A 227 -7.31 54.39 32.54
CA ARG A 227 -7.06 55.79 32.12
C ARG A 227 -6.84 55.90 30.62
#